data_AF-A0A1E1WX02-F1
#
_entry.id   AF-A0A1E1WX02-F1
#
_cell.length_a   1.000
_cell.length_b   1.000
_cell.length_c   1.000
_cell.angle_alpha   90.00
_cell.angle_beta   90.00
_cell.angle_gamma   90.00
#
_symmetry.space_group_name_H-M   'P 1'
#
loop_
_entity.id
_entity.type
_entity.pdbx_description
1 polymer ?
#
loop_
_entity_poly.entity_id
_entity_poly.type
_entity_poly.pdbx_seq_one_letter_code
_entity_poly.pdbx_strand_id
1 'polypeptide(L)'
;CMSLLTMPSPDDDFQLARLTHFLDKGGLLYPSSVLFDFVRKLENVFAECFSCHQLQTDSIQDVLAVVKERFGQEVGCSAHAPILSARIISFYIISRLHFYVKGINSKHMGKREKAKHLKLSRCS
;
A
#
# COMPACT_ATOMS: atom_id res chain seq x y z
N CYS A 1 -1.75 9.41 -20.89
CA CYS A 1 -1.02 8.88 -19.72
C CYS A 1 -1.88 7.91 -18.92
N MET A 2 -3.16 8.21 -18.61
CA MET A 2 -4.07 7.27 -17.93
C MET A 2 -4.18 5.90 -18.60
N SER A 3 -4.31 5.85 -19.93
CA SER A 3 -4.32 4.61 -20.72
C SER A 3 -3.06 3.75 -20.62
N LEU A 4 -1.94 4.31 -20.14
CA LEU A 4 -0.71 3.55 -19.86
C LEU A 4 -0.68 2.97 -18.45
N LEU A 5 -1.57 3.45 -17.57
CA LEU A 5 -1.62 3.07 -16.18
C LEU A 5 -2.82 2.19 -15.86
N THR A 6 -3.91 2.32 -16.62
CA THR A 6 -5.15 1.59 -16.41
C THR A 6 -5.59 0.85 -17.67
N MET A 7 -6.26 -0.27 -17.48
CA MET A 7 -6.84 -1.08 -18.55
C MET A 7 -8.35 -0.87 -18.62
N PRO A 8 -8.96 -0.90 -19.83
CA PRO A 8 -10.40 -0.74 -20.01
C PRO A 8 -11.19 -1.94 -19.49
N SER A 9 -10.60 -3.14 -19.58
CA SER A 9 -11.10 -4.40 -19.06
C SER A 9 -9.92 -5.21 -18.52
N PRO A 10 -10.15 -6.13 -17.57
CA PRO A 10 -9.20 -7.19 -17.31
C PRO A 10 -9.19 -8.14 -18.53
N ASP A 11 -8.33 -7.86 -19.52
CA ASP A 11 -8.05 -8.77 -20.65
C ASP A 11 -7.27 -10.02 -20.15
N ASP A 12 -6.64 -10.79 -21.04
CA ASP A 12 -5.96 -12.09 -20.77
C ASP A 12 -4.98 -12.08 -19.56
N ASP A 13 -4.52 -10.91 -19.10
CA ASP A 13 -3.84 -10.69 -17.81
C ASP A 13 -4.78 -10.70 -16.57
N PHE A 14 -5.92 -11.39 -16.68
CA PHE A 14 -7.01 -11.49 -15.70
C PHE A 14 -6.55 -11.81 -14.27
N GLN A 15 -5.38 -12.43 -14.11
CA GLN A 15 -4.82 -12.79 -12.80
C GLN A 15 -4.47 -11.57 -11.94
N LEU A 16 -4.00 -10.46 -12.52
CA LEU A 16 -3.52 -9.31 -11.75
C LEU A 16 -4.66 -8.53 -11.07
N ALA A 17 -5.85 -8.51 -11.67
CA ALA A 17 -6.99 -7.73 -11.19
C ALA A 17 -8.22 -8.58 -10.85
N ARG A 18 -8.04 -9.90 -10.63
CA ARG A 18 -9.13 -10.85 -10.38
C ARG A 18 -10.04 -10.44 -9.22
N LEU A 19 -9.46 -9.96 -8.12
CA LEU A 19 -10.22 -9.50 -6.96
C LEU A 19 -11.00 -8.21 -7.27
N THR A 20 -10.37 -7.27 -7.97
CA THR A 20 -11.02 -6.02 -8.40
C THR A 20 -12.21 -6.35 -9.28
N HIS A 21 -12.05 -7.23 -10.27
CA HIS A 21 -13.13 -7.67 -11.15
C HIS A 21 -14.27 -8.35 -10.39
N PHE A 22 -13.95 -9.25 -9.45
CA PHE A 22 -14.95 -9.94 -8.64
C PHE A 22 -15.81 -8.98 -7.79
N LEU A 23 -15.22 -7.87 -7.33
CA LEU A 23 -15.91 -6.87 -6.50
C LEU A 23 -16.48 -5.71 -7.32
N ASP A 24 -16.16 -5.62 -8.61
CA ASP A 24 -16.56 -4.50 -9.44
C ASP A 24 -18.05 -4.53 -9.72
N LYS A 25 -18.66 -3.35 -9.64
CA LYS A 25 -20.06 -3.09 -9.99
C LYS A 25 -20.19 -2.09 -11.13
N GLY A 26 -19.12 -1.93 -11.92
CA GLY A 26 -19.05 -1.06 -13.09
C GLY A 26 -18.38 0.29 -12.84
N GLY A 27 -17.53 0.41 -11.82
CA GLY A 27 -16.91 1.69 -11.44
C GLY A 27 -15.48 1.61 -10.94
N LEU A 28 -14.90 0.41 -10.83
CA LEU A 28 -13.51 0.24 -10.42
C LEU A 28 -12.55 0.38 -11.61
N LEU A 29 -11.36 0.90 -11.32
CA LEU A 29 -10.26 0.99 -12.29
C LEU A 29 -9.39 -0.25 -12.20
N TYR A 30 -9.00 -0.78 -13.36
CA TYR A 30 -8.10 -1.92 -13.48
C TYR A 30 -6.67 -1.41 -13.71
N PRO A 31 -5.70 -1.73 -12.85
CA PRO A 31 -4.32 -1.31 -13.07
C PRO A 31 -3.72 -2.09 -14.25
N SER A 32 -2.93 -1.39 -15.07
CA SER A 32 -2.01 -2.05 -16.00
C SER A 32 -0.96 -2.87 -15.26
N SER A 33 -0.35 -3.83 -15.93
CA SER A 33 0.79 -4.61 -15.40
C SER A 33 1.93 -3.72 -14.91
N VAL A 34 2.25 -2.67 -15.67
CA VAL A 34 3.29 -1.70 -15.31
C VAL A 34 2.99 -0.99 -13.99
N LEU A 35 1.75 -0.50 -13.80
CA LEU A 35 1.35 0.14 -12.55
C LEU A 35 1.31 -0.86 -11.39
N PHE A 36 0.78 -2.06 -11.64
CA PHE A 36 0.72 -3.13 -10.65
C PHE A 36 2.12 -3.48 -10.13
N ASP A 37 3.08 -3.68 -11.03
CA ASP A 37 4.46 -4.04 -10.69
C ASP A 37 5.17 -2.92 -9.94
N PHE A 38 4.94 -1.68 -10.35
CA PHE A 38 5.45 -0.51 -9.66
C PHE A 38 4.96 -0.46 -8.21
N VAL A 39 3.66 -0.61 -7.99
CA VAL A 39 3.06 -0.61 -6.65
C VAL A 39 3.50 -1.83 -5.83
N ARG A 40 3.60 -3.01 -6.45
CA ARG A 40 4.09 -4.24 -5.81
C ARG A 40 5.51 -4.07 -5.29
N LYS A 41 6.39 -3.46 -6.09
CA LYS A 41 7.77 -3.18 -5.66
C LYS A 41 7.80 -2.17 -4.50
N LEU A 42 6.87 -1.20 -4.46
CA LEU A 42 6.75 -0.26 -3.34
C LEU A 42 6.32 -0.97 -2.06
N GLU A 43 5.34 -1.88 -2.15
CA GLU A 43 4.91 -2.67 -1.00
C GLU A 43 6.04 -3.53 -0.45
N ASN A 44 6.84 -4.17 -1.32
CA ASN A 44 7.98 -4.97 -0.87
C ASN A 44 8.99 -4.13 -0.10
N VAL A 45 9.36 -2.95 -0.62
CA VAL A 45 10.26 -2.02 0.08
C VAL A 45 9.66 -1.56 1.41
N PHE A 46 8.38 -1.19 1.41
CA PHE A 46 7.67 -0.80 2.63
C PHE A 46 7.70 -1.95 3.66
N ALA A 47 7.35 -3.16 3.26
CA ALA A 47 7.31 -4.34 4.13
C ALA A 47 8.71 -4.68 4.69
N GLU A 48 9.77 -4.60 3.89
CA GLU A 48 11.15 -4.76 4.37
C GLU A 48 11.50 -3.73 5.46
N CYS A 49 11.23 -2.44 5.20
CA CYS A 49 11.51 -1.38 6.17
C CYS A 49 10.79 -1.62 7.51
N PHE A 50 9.49 -1.95 7.47
CA PHE A 50 8.66 -2.11 8.67
C PHE A 50 8.68 -3.52 9.30
N SER A 51 9.26 -4.51 8.64
CA SER A 51 9.50 -5.83 9.25
C SER A 51 10.81 -5.86 10.04
N CYS A 52 11.83 -5.14 9.59
CA CYS A 52 13.14 -5.09 10.26
C CYS A 52 13.25 -4.01 11.34
N HIS A 53 12.50 -2.90 11.24
CA HIS A 53 12.65 -1.76 12.16
C HIS A 53 11.40 -1.59 13.02
N GLN A 54 11.57 -1.56 14.35
CA GLN A 54 10.53 -1.02 15.23
C GLN A 54 10.27 0.42 14.82
N LEU A 55 9.01 0.73 14.45
CA LEU A 55 8.51 2.06 14.13
C LEU A 55 9.12 3.13 15.06
N GLN A 56 10.10 3.87 14.54
CA GLN A 56 10.51 5.14 15.11
C GLN A 56 9.98 6.24 14.21
N THR A 57 9.87 7.45 14.74
CA THR A 57 9.38 8.63 14.00
C THR A 57 10.18 8.89 12.72
N ASP A 58 11.44 8.42 12.70
CA ASP A 58 12.38 8.57 11.58
C ASP A 58 12.19 7.50 10.48
N SER A 59 11.45 6.42 10.76
CA SER A 59 11.27 5.29 9.82
C SER A 59 10.58 5.69 8.51
N ILE A 60 9.86 6.81 8.45
CA ILE A 60 9.26 7.32 7.20
C ILE A 60 10.34 7.92 6.29
N GLN A 61 11.29 8.65 6.87
CA GLN A 61 12.39 9.24 6.10
C GLN A 61 13.29 8.13 5.57
N ASP A 62 13.51 7.07 6.35
CA ASP A 62 14.24 5.88 5.92
C ASP A 62 13.55 5.19 4.75
N VAL A 63 12.22 5.02 4.80
CA VAL A 63 11.46 4.43 3.68
C VAL A 63 11.59 5.31 2.43
N LEU A 64 11.49 6.63 2.55
CA LEU A 64 11.64 7.53 1.40
C LEU A 64 13.06 7.50 0.82
N ALA A 65 14.08 7.42 1.68
CA ALA A 65 15.47 7.30 1.27
C ALA A 65 15.73 5.98 0.52
N VAL A 66 15.27 4.86 1.08
CA VAL A 66 15.38 3.52 0.48
C VAL A 66 14.60 3.44 -0.83
N VAL A 67 13.41 4.03 -0.89
CA VAL A 67 12.65 4.11 -2.14
C VAL A 67 13.43 4.92 -3.17
N LYS A 68 13.95 6.10 -2.82
CA LYS A 68 14.75 6.92 -3.75
C LYS A 68 15.99 6.18 -4.27
N GLU A 69 16.64 5.38 -3.44
CA GLU A 69 17.83 4.59 -3.82
C GLU A 69 17.46 3.38 -4.70
N ARG A 70 16.36 2.68 -4.41
CA ARG A 70 16.02 1.38 -5.04
C ARG A 70 14.98 1.48 -6.17
N PHE A 71 14.26 2.59 -6.30
CA PHE A 71 13.32 2.84 -7.39
C PHE A 71 13.98 3.61 -8.54
N GLY A 72 14.53 2.86 -9.49
CA GLY A 72 14.95 3.40 -10.81
C GLY A 72 13.89 3.26 -11.92
N GLN A 73 12.71 2.71 -11.60
CA GLN A 73 11.61 2.57 -12.55
C GLN A 73 10.68 3.78 -12.42
N GLU A 74 10.29 4.35 -13.56
CA GLU A 74 9.25 5.37 -13.62
C GLU A 74 8.03 4.82 -14.37
N VAL A 75 6.85 5.38 -14.09
CA VAL A 75 5.59 5.00 -14.74
C VAL A 75 4.92 6.20 -15.39
N GLY A 76 4.36 5.96 -16.58
CA GLY A 76 3.69 6.98 -17.37
C GLY A 76 4.40 7.26 -18.70
N CYS A 77 3.94 8.30 -19.36
CA CYS A 77 4.50 8.79 -20.61
C CYS A 77 5.74 9.66 -20.33
N SER A 78 6.69 9.74 -21.26
CA SER A 78 8.00 10.40 -21.08
C SER A 78 7.93 11.82 -20.48
N ALA A 79 6.92 12.59 -20.86
CA ALA A 79 6.71 13.95 -20.33
C ALA A 79 6.28 13.99 -18.85
N HIS A 80 5.60 12.96 -18.35
CA HIS A 80 5.00 12.95 -17.01
C HIS A 80 5.59 11.89 -16.08
N ALA A 81 6.42 10.97 -16.58
CA ALA A 81 6.89 9.82 -15.81
C ALA A 81 7.61 10.18 -14.49
N PRO A 82 8.50 11.19 -14.43
CA PRO A 82 9.17 11.54 -13.17
C PRO A 82 8.20 12.08 -12.12
N ILE A 83 7.37 13.05 -12.50
CA ILE A 83 6.44 13.70 -11.57
C ILE A 83 5.31 12.76 -11.14
N LEU A 84 4.84 11.90 -12.05
CA LEU A 84 3.78 10.93 -11.77
C LEU A 84 4.27 9.85 -10.81
N SER A 85 5.47 9.31 -11.05
CA SER A 85 6.09 8.31 -10.17
C SER A 85 6.28 8.87 -8.76
N ALA A 86 6.83 10.08 -8.62
CA ALA A 86 7.01 10.72 -7.32
C ALA A 86 5.68 10.90 -6.56
N ARG A 87 4.60 11.28 -7.27
CA ARG A 87 3.26 11.42 -6.70
C ARG A 87 2.67 10.09 -6.25
N ILE A 88 2.79 9.05 -7.08
CA ILE A 88 2.32 7.70 -6.73
C ILE A 88 3.07 7.18 -5.51
N ILE A 89 4.39 7.32 -5.48
CA ILE A 89 5.23 6.92 -4.34
C ILE A 89 4.77 7.61 -3.05
N SER A 90 4.65 8.94 -3.09
CA SER A 90 4.24 9.73 -1.92
C SER A 90 2.86 9.32 -1.43
N PHE A 91 1.88 9.24 -2.33
CA PHE A 91 0.52 8.83 -2.00
C PHE A 91 0.47 7.43 -1.42
N TYR A 92 1.20 6.48 -2.01
CA TYR A 92 1.22 5.10 -1.57
C TYR A 92 1.80 4.96 -0.17
N ILE A 93 2.98 5.54 0.09
CA ILE A 93 3.66 5.44 1.39
C ILE A 93 2.79 6.02 2.50
N ILE A 94 2.22 7.22 2.29
CA ILE A 94 1.35 7.88 3.28
C ILE A 94 0.12 7.01 3.57
N SER A 95 -0.55 6.55 2.51
CA SER A 95 -1.76 5.72 2.64
C SER A 95 -1.45 4.39 3.34
N ARG A 96 -0.33 3.75 2.98
CA ARG A 96 0.09 2.46 3.53
C ARG A 96 0.47 2.57 5.01
N LEU A 97 1.16 3.65 5.38
CA LEU A 97 1.47 3.96 6.77
C LEU A 97 0.21 4.20 7.60
N HIS A 98 -0.75 4.95 7.06
CA HIS A 98 -2.03 5.16 7.73
C HIS A 98 -2.72 3.82 8.05
N PHE A 99 -2.82 2.91 7.06
CA PHE A 99 -3.40 1.59 7.28
C PHE A 99 -2.59 0.74 8.26
N TYR A 100 -1.26 0.83 8.23
CA TYR A 100 -0.39 0.12 9.15
C TYR A 100 -0.61 0.54 10.60
N VAL A 101 -0.55 1.86 10.88
CA VAL A 101 -0.78 2.42 12.22
C VAL A 101 -2.21 2.14 12.69
N LYS A 102 -3.22 2.27 11.81
CA LYS A 102 -4.61 1.89 12.11
C LYS A 102 -4.72 0.42 12.54
N GLY A 103 -3.99 -0.47 11.87
CA GLY A 103 -3.93 -1.89 12.21
C GLY A 103 -3.30 -2.15 13.58
N ILE A 104 -2.19 -1.48 13.90
CA ILE A 104 -1.54 -1.56 15.23
C ILE A 104 -2.50 -1.08 16.33
N ASN A 105 -3.11 0.08 16.13
CA ASN A 105 -4.03 0.68 17.10
C ASN A 105 -5.26 -0.21 17.33
N SER A 106 -5.83 -0.79 16.27
CA SER A 106 -6.94 -1.74 16.38
C SER A 106 -6.55 -2.98 17.21
N LYS A 107 -5.36 -3.55 17.00
CA LYS A 107 -4.85 -4.68 17.80
C LYS A 107 -4.68 -4.30 19.28
N HIS A 108 -4.17 -3.11 19.58
CA HIS A 108 -4.01 -2.62 20.95
C HIS A 108 -5.36 -2.44 21.65
N MET A 109 -6.35 -1.85 20.97
CA MET A 109 -7.72 -1.74 21.49
C MET A 109 -8.32 -3.12 21.77
N GLY A 110 -8.19 -4.07 20.84
CA GLY A 110 -8.69 -5.44 21.05
C GLY A 110 -8.07 -6.14 22.25
N LYS A 111 -6.76 -5.95 22.50
CA LYS A 111 -6.10 -6.46 23.72
C LYS A 111 -6.65 -5.80 24.99
N ARG A 112 -6.88 -4.48 24.95
CA ARG A 112 -7.43 -3.72 26.08
C ARG A 112 -8.85 -4.18 26.44
N GLU A 113 -9.72 -4.38 25.45
CA GLU A 113 -11.08 -4.86 25.69
C GLU A 113 -11.08 -6.29 26.26
N LYS A 114 -10.27 -7.21 25.72
CA LYS A 114 -10.11 -8.55 26.30
C LYS A 114 -9.64 -8.52 27.76
N ALA A 115 -8.68 -7.65 28.08
CA ALA A 115 -8.20 -7.46 29.45
C ALA A 115 -9.29 -6.90 30.39
N LYS A 116 -10.16 -6.00 29.91
CA LYS A 116 -11.32 -5.52 30.68
C LYS A 116 -12.32 -6.65 30.96
N HIS A 117 -12.68 -7.44 29.95
CA HIS A 117 -13.59 -8.58 30.11
C HIS A 117 -13.05 -9.61 31.11
N LEU A 118 -11.75 -9.93 31.06
CA LEU A 118 -11.10 -10.81 32.03
C LEU A 118 -11.18 -10.26 33.47
N LYS A 119 -10.99 -8.95 33.66
CA LYS A 119 -11.14 -8.33 34.98
C LYS A 119 -12.57 -8.43 35.50
N LEU A 120 -13.56 -8.13 34.65
CA LEU A 120 -14.98 -8.22 35.01
C LEU A 120 -15.39 -9.65 35.38
N SER A 121 -14.94 -10.66 34.62
CA SER A 121 -15.24 -12.08 34.89
C SER A 121 -14.67 -12.62 36.21
N ARG A 122 -13.70 -11.92 36.82
CA ARG A 122 -13.08 -12.31 38.09
C ARG A 122 -13.68 -11.58 39.30
N CYS A 123 -14.53 -10.59 39.06
CA CYS A 123 -15.21 -9.81 40.10
C CYS A 123 -16.71 -10.18 40.23
N SER A 124 -17.16 -11.17 39.47
CA SER A 124 -18.48 -11.80 39.49
C SER A 124 -18.33 -13.24 39.95
#